data_AF-A0A357CFC1-F1
#
_entry.id   AF-A0A357CFC1-F1
#
_cell.length_a   1.000
_cell.length_b   1.000
_cell.length_c   1.000
_cell.angle_alpha   90.00
_cell.angle_beta   90.00
_cell.angle_gamma   90.00
#
_symmetry.space_group_name_H-M   'P 1'
#
loop_
_entity.id
_entity.type
_entity.pdbx_description
1 polymer ?
#
loop_
_entity_poly.entity_id
_entity_poly.type
_entity_poly.pdbx_seq_one_letter_code
_entity_poly.pdbx_strand_id
1 'polypeptide(L)' 'MLKRRILVIDDETALVESICFNLEREGFQTFSAYNGIDGLEAIQ' A
#
# COMPACT_ATOMS: atom_id res chain seq x y z
N MET A 1 -16.97 7.59 9.43
CA MET A 1 -16.11 6.40 9.58
C MET A 1 -14.70 6.77 9.19
N LEU A 2 -13.69 6.34 9.96
CA LEU A 2 -12.29 6.42 9.52
C LEU A 2 -12.12 5.51 8.29
N LYS A 3 -11.61 6.04 7.17
CA LYS A 3 -11.18 5.21 6.05
C LYS A 3 -10.02 4.33 6.53
N ARG A 4 -10.15 3.01 6.37
CA ARG A 4 -9.08 2.07 6.73
C ARG A 4 -7.92 2.29 5.75
N ARG A 5 -6.75 2.61 6.29
CA ARG A 5 -5.51 2.84 5.54
C ARG A 5 -4.67 1.57 5.55
N ILE A 6 -4.10 1.20 4.41
CA ILE A 6 -3.25 0.01 4.23
C ILE A 6 -1.96 0.45 3.54
N LEU A 7 -0.81 0.03 4.06
CA LEU A 7 0.49 0.17 3.40
C LEU A 7 0.91 -1.20 2.86
N VAL A 8 1.18 -1.28 1.56
CA VAL A 8 1.67 -2.48 0.87
C VAL A 8 3.17 -2.31 0.63
N ILE A 9 3.99 -3.29 1.03
CA ILE A 9 5.45 -3.26 0.90
C ILE A 9 5.89 -4.55 0.21
N ASP A 10 6.40 -4.43 -1.01
CA ASP A 10 6.95 -5.54 -1.81
C ASP A 10 7.87 -4.96 -2.90
N ASP A 11 8.98 -5.64 -3.23
CA ASP A 11 9.94 -5.17 -4.23
C ASP A 11 9.47 -5.40 -5.69
N GLU A 12 8.47 -6.27 -5.89
CA GLU A 12 7.82 -6.46 -7.18
C GLU A 12 6.72 -5.40 -7.41
N THR A 13 7.04 -4.35 -8.17
CA THR A 13 6.13 -3.20 -8.40
C THR A 13 4.77 -3.61 -9.01
N ALA A 14 4.76 -4.55 -9.95
CA ALA A 14 3.53 -5.02 -10.60
C ALA A 14 2.57 -5.71 -9.61
N LEU A 15 3.13 -6.44 -8.63
CA LEU A 15 2.35 -7.07 -7.58
C LEU A 15 1.76 -6.01 -6.64
N VAL A 16 2.56 -5.02 -6.23
CA VAL A 16 2.10 -3.90 -5.39
C VAL A 16 0.95 -3.15 -6.07
N GLU A 17 1.08 -2.80 -7.34
CA GLU A 17 0.03 -2.10 -8.10
C GLU A 17 -1.27 -2.92 -8.18
N SER A 18 -1.15 -4.23 -8.43
CA SER A 18 -2.30 -5.16 -8.46
C SER A 18 -3.02 -5.24 -7.11
N ILE A 19 -2.27 -5.35 -6.01
CA ILE A 19 -2.83 -5.41 -4.65
C ILE A 19 -3.51 -4.07 -4.31
N CYS A 20 -2.83 -2.94 -4.54
CA CYS A 20 -3.38 -1.62 -4.28
C CYS A 20 -4.67 -1.38 -5.07
N PHE A 21 -4.68 -1.68 -6.38
CA PHE A 21 -5.87 -1.55 -7.22
C PHE A 21 -7.06 -2.34 -6.66
N ASN A 22 -6.86 -3.59 -6.25
CA ASN A 22 -7.94 -4.41 -5.69
C ASN A 22 -8.45 -3.86 -4.34
N LEU A 23 -7.55 -3.40 -3.46
CA LEU A 23 -7.93 -2.81 -2.18
C LEU A 23 -8.67 -1.48 -2.36
N GLU A 24 -8.24 -0.61 -3.28
CA GLU A 24 -8.91 0.65 -3.58
C GLU A 24 -10.33 0.41 -4.12
N ARG A 25 -10.51 -0.61 -4.97
CA ARG A 25 -11.83 -1.03 -5.46
C ARG A 25 -12.78 -1.46 -4.35
N GLU A 26 -12.25 -2.06 -3.29
CA GLU A 26 -13.00 -2.44 -2.07
C GLU A 26 -13.20 -1.27 -1.10
N GLY A 27 -12.77 -0.06 -1.48
CA GLY A 27 -13.00 1.17 -0.73
C GLY A 27 -11.95 1.46 0.36
N PHE A 28 -10.82 0.75 0.36
CA PHE A 28 -9.68 1.07 1.21
C PHE A 28 -8.87 2.24 0.65
N GLN A 29 -8.13 2.90 1.53
CA GLN A 29 -7.09 3.84 1.12
C GLN A 29 -5.76 3.12 1.19
N THR A 30 -5.02 3.08 0.09
CA THR A 30 -3.73 2.40 0.01
C THR A 30 -2.56 3.37 -0.11
N PHE A 31 -1.42 2.93 0.40
CA PHE A 31 -0.10 3.50 0.22
C PHE A 31 0.83 2.35 -0.20
N SER A 32 1.88 2.66 -0.94
CA SER A 32 2.86 1.67 -1.39
C SER A 32 4.28 2.09 -1.04
N ALA A 33 5.11 1.09 -0.80
CA ALA A 33 6.56 1.21 -0.74
C ALA A 33 7.18 -0.02 -1.42
N TYR A 34 8.40 0.14 -1.95
CA TYR A 34 9.05 -0.91 -2.74
C TYR A 34 10.30 -1.48 -2.06
N ASN A 35 10.56 -1.04 -0.83
CA ASN A 35 11.61 -1.54 0.03
C ASN A 35 11.27 -1.25 1.50
N GLY A 36 12.03 -1.82 2.41
CA GLY A 36 11.79 -1.68 3.84
C GLY A 36 12.05 -0.27 4.40
N ILE A 37 12.96 0.50 3.81
CA ILE A 37 13.27 1.86 4.28
C ILE A 37 12.11 2.80 3.94
N ASP A 38 11.67 2.81 2.68
CA ASP A 38 10.50 3.59 2.23
C ASP A 38 9.24 3.19 3.02
N GLY A 39 9.08 1.89 3.29
CA GLY A 39 7.97 1.38 4.09
C GLY A 39 8.01 1.86 5.54
N LEU A 40 9.20 1.97 6.13
CA LEU A 40 9.37 2.50 7.48
C LEU A 40 9.13 4.02 7.53
N GLU A 41 9.57 4.76 6.51
CA GLU A 41 9.30 6.20 6.39
C GLU A 41 7.80 6.49 6.20
N ALA A 42 7.07 5.61 5.50
CA ALA A 42 5.64 5.76 5.25
C ALA A 42 4.74 5.58 6.49
N ILE A 43 5.28 5.07 7.62
CA ILE A 43 4.52 4.90 8.88
C ILE A 43 4.85 5.92 9.97
N GLN A 44 5.79 6.83 9.73
CA GLN A 44 6.12 7.94 10.64
C GLN A 44 5.12 9.09 10.51
#